data_AF-A0A3D0XZT5-F1
#
_entry.id   AF-A0A3D0XZT5-F1
#
_cell.length_a   1.000
_cell.length_b   1.000
_cell.length_c   1.000
_cell.angle_alpha   90.00
_cell.angle_beta   90.00
_cell.angle_gamma   90.00
#
_symmetry.space_group_name_H-M   'P 1'
#
loop_
_entity.id
_entity.type
_entity.pdbx_description
1 polymer ?
#
loop_
_entity_poly.entity_id
_entity_poly.type
_entity_poly.pdbx_seq_one_letter_code
_entity_poly.pdbx_strand_id
1 'polypeptide(L)'
;MNDRLQAVRNKMAGLNLQGIIIANPTNIKYLTKIEAEGVLLITRKENIFITDGRYMEEVSNIITPFDEIVVDDQKNISKEDYENFFLFCENVGFEEKYLTYSKYKEYIRKYKINNFVEADEIIDSLRVIKDEDEISSIKKACQITDSCFEMLLKYIKPGLTEKQIARKIHEYYLDNSERRII
;
A
#
# COMPACT_ATOMS: atom_id res chain seq x y z
N MET A 1 11.43 14.42 4.22
CA MET A 1 10.86 13.32 5.01
C MET A 1 9.34 13.31 4.92
N ASN A 2 8.80 12.25 4.33
CA ASN A 2 7.37 11.98 4.21
C ASN A 2 6.74 11.77 5.61
N ASP A 3 5.74 12.59 5.98
CA ASP A 3 5.14 12.62 7.32
C ASP A 3 4.55 11.26 7.73
N ARG A 4 4.02 10.48 6.77
CA ARG A 4 3.45 9.15 7.03
C ARG A 4 4.54 8.15 7.40
N LEU A 5 5.67 8.14 6.70
CA LEU A 5 6.81 7.29 7.04
C LEU A 5 7.39 7.65 8.41
N GLN A 6 7.44 8.92 8.77
CA GLN A 6 7.87 9.34 10.09
C GLN A 6 6.89 8.90 11.19
N ALA A 7 5.57 8.97 10.94
CA ALA A 7 4.57 8.46 11.86
C ALA A 7 4.69 6.94 12.08
N VAL A 8 5.00 6.17 11.02
CA VAL A 8 5.30 4.73 11.14
C VAL A 8 6.51 4.50 12.05
N ARG A 9 7.61 5.24 11.85
CA ARG A 9 8.82 5.13 12.69
C ARG A 9 8.52 5.43 14.16
N ASN A 10 7.71 6.44 14.46
CA ASN A 10 7.32 6.77 15.83
C ASN A 10 6.52 5.63 16.49
N LYS A 11 5.60 4.99 15.73
CA LYS A 11 4.84 3.83 16.20
C LYS A 11 5.73 2.61 16.41
N MET A 12 6.67 2.35 15.50
CA MET A 12 7.65 1.27 15.64
C MET A 12 8.47 1.41 16.93
N ALA A 13 8.91 2.62 17.25
CA ALA A 13 9.67 2.89 18.49
C ALA A 13 8.86 2.53 19.75
N GLY A 14 7.57 2.83 19.78
CA GLY A 14 6.68 2.46 20.89
C GLY A 14 6.44 0.96 21.05
N LEU A 15 6.64 0.18 19.99
CA LEU A 15 6.48 -1.28 19.95
C LEU A 15 7.82 -2.04 20.01
N ASN A 16 8.93 -1.33 20.27
CA ASN A 16 10.28 -1.91 20.25
C ASN A 16 10.65 -2.62 18.92
N LEU A 17 10.16 -2.09 17.79
CA LEU A 17 10.49 -2.56 16.44
C LEU A 17 11.62 -1.72 15.84
N GLN A 18 12.58 -2.38 15.20
CA GLN A 18 13.70 -1.72 14.52
C GLN A 18 13.58 -1.74 13.00
N GLY A 19 12.74 -2.63 12.48
CA GLY A 19 12.39 -2.70 11.08
C GLY A 19 10.94 -3.12 10.90
N ILE A 20 10.40 -2.90 9.72
CA ILE A 20 9.11 -3.44 9.30
C ILE A 20 9.14 -3.75 7.81
N ILE A 21 8.50 -4.85 7.43
CA ILE A 21 8.28 -5.26 6.04
C ILE A 21 6.80 -5.01 5.72
N ILE A 22 6.55 -4.17 4.73
CA ILE A 22 5.22 -3.81 4.26
C ILE A 22 5.06 -4.38 2.85
N ALA A 23 4.19 -5.37 2.73
CA ALA A 23 3.93 -6.12 1.50
C ALA A 23 2.52 -5.85 0.94
N ASN A 24 1.62 -5.28 1.74
CA ASN A 24 0.27 -4.94 1.31
C ASN A 24 0.33 -3.71 0.37
N PRO A 25 -0.08 -3.84 -0.90
CA PRO A 25 -0.02 -2.75 -1.87
C PRO A 25 -0.89 -1.55 -1.45
N THR A 26 -1.95 -1.78 -0.68
CA THR A 26 -2.79 -0.68 -0.14
C THR A 26 -2.01 0.17 0.85
N ASN A 27 -1.22 -0.47 1.72
CA ASN A 27 -0.43 0.22 2.72
C ASN A 27 0.83 0.85 2.11
N ILE A 28 1.44 0.21 1.11
CA ILE A 28 2.50 0.83 0.28
C ILE A 28 1.96 2.09 -0.38
N LYS A 29 0.85 2.01 -1.13
CA LYS A 29 0.22 3.18 -1.78
C LYS A 29 -0.11 4.28 -0.78
N TYR A 30 -0.64 3.93 0.39
CA TYR A 30 -0.88 4.91 1.44
C TYR A 30 0.43 5.60 1.89
N LEU A 31 1.50 4.87 2.13
CA LEU A 31 2.74 5.48 2.63
C LEU A 31 3.51 6.25 1.56
N THR A 32 3.47 5.81 0.30
CA THR A 32 4.43 6.23 -0.73
C THR A 32 3.80 6.70 -2.04
N LYS A 33 2.48 6.53 -2.20
CA LYS A 33 1.73 6.72 -3.47
C LYS A 33 2.10 5.74 -4.58
N ILE A 34 3.00 4.78 -4.33
CA ILE A 34 3.41 3.78 -5.31
C ILE A 34 2.28 2.78 -5.57
N GLU A 35 1.98 2.54 -6.85
CA GLU A 35 0.98 1.58 -7.32
C GLU A 35 1.63 0.47 -8.17
N ALA A 36 2.61 -0.23 -7.58
CA ALA A 36 3.37 -1.28 -8.25
C ALA A 36 3.52 -2.54 -7.39
N GLU A 37 3.84 -3.66 -8.04
CA GLU A 37 4.20 -4.89 -7.33
C GLU A 37 5.57 -4.73 -6.66
N GLY A 38 5.61 -4.84 -5.33
CA GLY A 38 6.87 -4.74 -4.61
C GLY A 38 6.70 -4.88 -3.10
N VAL A 39 7.80 -4.66 -2.39
CA VAL A 39 7.86 -4.71 -0.93
C VAL A 39 8.58 -3.46 -0.44
N LEU A 40 7.98 -2.77 0.53
CA LEU A 40 8.61 -1.64 1.21
C LEU A 40 9.25 -2.13 2.52
N LEU A 41 10.56 -1.92 2.64
CA LEU A 41 11.32 -2.14 3.86
C LEU A 41 11.55 -0.80 4.54
N ILE A 42 11.20 -0.71 5.81
CA ILE A 42 11.56 0.45 6.64
C ILE A 42 12.51 -0.07 7.70
N THR A 43 13.77 0.32 7.61
CA THR A 43 14.82 0.01 8.59
C THR A 43 15.07 1.21 9.48
N ARG A 44 15.93 1.13 10.50
CA ARG A 44 16.29 2.28 11.36
C ARG A 44 16.79 3.51 10.59
N LYS A 45 17.39 3.33 9.42
CA LYS A 45 18.06 4.41 8.68
C LYS A 45 17.40 4.73 7.34
N GLU A 46 16.80 3.74 6.70
CA GLU A 46 16.44 3.83 5.29
C GLU A 46 15.02 3.32 5.05
N ASN A 47 14.40 3.83 3.98
CA ASN A 47 13.18 3.28 3.40
C ASN A 47 13.56 2.75 2.03
N ILE A 48 13.27 1.47 1.76
CA ILE A 48 13.71 0.79 0.55
C ILE A 48 12.51 0.12 -0.09
N PHE A 49 12.15 0.52 -1.31
CA PHE A 49 11.11 -0.14 -2.09
C PHE A 49 11.76 -1.08 -3.11
N ILE A 50 11.56 -2.37 -2.92
CA ILE A 50 12.08 -3.42 -3.79
C ILE A 50 10.98 -3.84 -4.75
N THR A 51 11.23 -3.71 -6.05
CA THR A 51 10.27 -4.01 -7.11
C THR A 51 10.92 -4.80 -8.24
N ASP A 52 10.13 -5.28 -9.20
CA ASP A 52 10.65 -5.79 -10.47
C ASP A 52 11.01 -4.64 -11.43
N GLY A 53 12.06 -4.84 -12.24
CA GLY A 53 12.54 -3.89 -13.23
C GLY A 53 11.47 -3.28 -14.14
N ARG A 54 10.36 -3.99 -14.40
CA ARG A 54 9.22 -3.51 -15.20
C ARG A 54 8.56 -2.26 -14.63
N TYR A 55 8.63 -2.05 -13.31
CA TYR A 55 7.96 -0.93 -12.63
C TYR A 55 8.92 0.19 -12.25
N MET A 56 10.24 0.04 -12.48
CA MET A 56 11.25 1.00 -12.00
C MET A 56 11.01 2.42 -12.51
N GLU A 57 10.68 2.57 -13.80
CA GLU A 57 10.40 3.88 -14.40
C GLU A 57 9.16 4.53 -13.80
N GLU A 58 8.06 3.78 -13.70
CA GLU A 58 6.79 4.25 -13.12
C GLU A 58 6.99 4.70 -11.67
N VAL A 59 7.65 3.87 -10.86
CA VAL A 59 7.92 4.15 -9.45
C VAL A 59 8.82 5.39 -9.31
N SER A 60 9.85 5.52 -10.15
CA SER A 60 10.76 6.68 -10.11
C SER A 60 10.07 8.00 -10.47
N ASN A 61 9.00 7.96 -11.26
CA ASN A 61 8.20 9.13 -11.59
C ASN A 61 7.22 9.54 -10.46
N ILE A 62 6.84 8.59 -9.60
CA ILE A 62 5.93 8.83 -8.46
C ILE A 62 6.70 9.44 -7.27
N ILE A 63 7.90 8.92 -7.01
CA ILE A 63 8.68 9.26 -5.82
C ILE A 63 9.45 10.56 -6.04
N THR A 64 9.45 11.43 -5.03
CA THR A 64 10.28 12.63 -5.01
C THR A 64 11.53 12.43 -4.14
N PRO A 65 12.61 13.20 -4.35
CA PRO A 65 13.77 13.17 -3.46
C PRO A 65 13.42 13.42 -1.97
N PHE A 66 12.30 14.08 -1.68
CA PHE A 66 11.85 14.38 -0.31
C PHE A 66 11.23 13.17 0.42
N ASP A 67 10.85 12.13 -0.32
CA ASP A 67 10.27 10.91 0.25
C ASP A 67 11.32 10.02 0.94
N GLU A 68 12.60 10.19 0.60
CA GLU A 68 13.71 9.43 1.18
C GLU A 68 13.51 7.91 1.03
N ILE A 69 13.01 7.48 -0.13
CA ILE A 69 12.82 6.07 -0.50
C ILE A 69 13.83 5.70 -1.58
N VAL A 70 14.66 4.71 -1.30
CA VAL A 70 15.52 4.07 -2.29
C VAL A 70 14.72 3.02 -3.04
N VAL A 71 14.71 3.09 -4.36
CA VAL A 71 14.02 2.10 -5.22
C VAL A 71 15.07 1.19 -5.82
N ASP A 72 14.89 -0.12 -5.71
CA ASP A 72 15.82 -1.08 -6.28
C ASP A 72 15.10 -2.24 -6.98
N ASP A 73 15.73 -2.73 -8.04
CA ASP A 73 15.27 -3.92 -8.76
C ASP A 73 15.69 -5.14 -7.96
N GLN A 74 14.75 -6.02 -7.66
CA GLN A 74 14.98 -7.30 -6.99
C GLN A 74 16.12 -8.14 -7.60
N LYS A 75 16.44 -7.95 -8.89
CA LYS A 75 17.55 -8.64 -9.61
C LYS A 75 18.93 -8.09 -9.27
N ASN A 76 19.02 -6.82 -8.87
CA ASN A 76 20.29 -6.18 -8.52
C ASN A 76 20.72 -6.48 -7.08
N ILE A 77 19.76 -6.88 -6.24
CA ILE A 77 19.99 -7.17 -4.82
C ILE A 77 20.58 -8.57 -4.68
N SER A 78 21.80 -8.65 -4.16
CA SER A 78 22.44 -9.94 -3.91
C SER A 78 21.77 -10.66 -2.74
N LYS A 79 22.03 -11.96 -2.60
CA LYS A 79 21.56 -12.71 -1.44
C LYS A 79 22.10 -12.10 -0.14
N GLU A 80 23.36 -11.66 -0.13
CA GLU A 80 24.00 -11.07 1.05
C GLU A 80 23.33 -9.74 1.45
N ASP A 81 22.94 -8.92 0.47
CA ASP A 81 22.20 -7.67 0.74
C ASP A 81 20.85 -7.95 1.40
N TYR A 82 20.11 -8.95 0.91
CA TYR A 82 18.86 -9.37 1.53
C TYR A 82 19.05 -9.81 2.99
N GLU A 83 20.08 -10.60 3.26
CA GLU A 83 20.41 -11.08 4.61
C GLU A 83 20.86 -9.93 5.54
N ASN A 84 21.36 -8.82 4.97
CA ASN A 84 21.91 -7.69 5.73
C ASN A 84 20.90 -6.57 6.04
N PHE A 85 19.78 -6.44 5.32
CA PHE A 85 18.82 -5.34 5.54
C PHE A 85 18.36 -5.20 7.00
N PHE A 86 18.21 -6.33 7.71
CA PHE A 86 17.74 -6.36 9.09
C PHE A 86 18.78 -6.90 10.08
N LEU A 87 20.06 -6.95 9.70
CA LEU A 87 21.14 -7.54 10.53
C LEU A 87 21.21 -6.95 11.95
N PHE A 88 20.90 -5.66 12.10
CA PHE A 88 20.89 -4.94 13.38
C PHE A 88 19.49 -4.69 13.95
N CYS A 89 18.49 -5.42 13.46
CA CYS A 89 17.11 -5.36 13.94
C CYS A 89 16.84 -6.61 14.78
N GLU A 90 16.52 -6.40 16.06
CA GLU A 90 16.12 -7.50 16.95
C GLU A 90 14.69 -7.96 16.60
N ASN A 91 13.78 -6.98 16.48
CA ASN A 91 12.39 -7.17 16.11
C ASN A 91 12.08 -6.49 14.78
N VAL A 92 11.51 -7.26 13.85
CA VAL A 92 11.02 -6.79 12.55
C VAL A 92 9.52 -7.01 12.48
N GLY A 93 8.76 -5.97 12.15
CA GLY A 93 7.32 -6.04 11.97
C GLY A 93 6.90 -6.65 10.63
N PHE A 94 5.70 -7.23 10.56
CA PHE A 94 5.01 -7.55 9.31
C PHE A 94 3.49 -7.47 9.43
N GLU A 95 2.84 -7.49 8.27
CA GLU A 95 1.39 -7.42 8.14
C GLU A 95 0.76 -8.82 8.16
N GLU A 96 0.38 -9.29 9.35
CA GLU A 96 -0.05 -10.69 9.56
C GLU A 96 -1.32 -11.06 8.80
N LYS A 97 -2.26 -10.12 8.64
CA LYS A 97 -3.50 -10.33 7.88
C LYS A 97 -3.27 -10.39 6.37
N TYR A 98 -2.14 -9.85 5.88
CA TYR A 98 -1.82 -9.84 4.45
C TYR A 98 -0.87 -10.98 4.07
N LEU A 99 0.13 -11.27 4.91
CA LEU A 99 1.20 -12.18 4.54
C LEU A 99 0.78 -13.64 4.70
N THR A 100 0.79 -14.40 3.61
CA THR A 100 0.56 -15.86 3.70
C THR A 100 1.64 -16.54 4.55
N TYR A 101 1.30 -17.65 5.21
CA TYR A 101 2.28 -18.43 5.99
C TYR A 101 3.48 -18.91 5.16
N SER A 102 3.30 -19.16 3.86
CA SER A 102 4.41 -19.49 2.96
C SER A 102 5.38 -18.32 2.83
N LYS A 103 4.86 -17.11 2.57
CA LYS A 103 5.65 -15.88 2.47
C LYS A 103 6.29 -15.47 3.79
N TYR A 104 5.60 -15.66 4.92
CA TYR A 104 6.18 -15.48 6.25
C TYR A 104 7.48 -16.29 6.43
N LYS A 105 7.44 -17.59 6.14
CA LYS A 105 8.64 -18.46 6.22
C LYS A 105 9.72 -18.07 5.20
N GLU A 106 9.31 -17.67 4.00
CA GLU A 106 10.24 -17.18 2.97
C GLU A 106 10.98 -15.93 3.47
N TYR A 107 10.28 -14.97 4.05
CA TYR A 107 10.86 -13.71 4.52
C TYR A 107 11.83 -13.92 5.68
N ILE A 108 11.48 -14.76 6.65
CA ILE A 108 12.41 -15.13 7.74
C ILE A 108 13.74 -15.66 7.18
N ARG A 109 13.67 -16.54 6.17
CA ARG A 109 14.88 -17.13 5.56
C ARG A 109 15.63 -16.14 4.69
N LYS A 110 14.91 -15.37 3.86
CA LYS A 110 15.45 -14.42 2.88
C LYS A 110 16.16 -13.26 3.58
N TYR A 111 15.55 -12.72 4.62
CA TYR A 111 16.02 -11.53 5.35
C TYR A 111 16.74 -11.85 6.66
N LYS A 112 16.93 -13.15 6.98
CA LYS A 112 17.54 -13.63 8.24
C LYS A 112 16.95 -12.98 9.49
N ILE A 113 15.63 -12.85 9.51
CA ILE A 113 14.92 -12.17 10.60
C ILE A 113 14.96 -13.05 11.85
N ASN A 114 15.44 -12.48 12.95
CA ASN A 114 15.50 -13.16 14.25
C ASN A 114 14.12 -13.27 14.89
N ASN A 115 13.47 -12.12 15.11
CA ASN A 115 12.10 -12.06 15.64
C ASN A 115 11.19 -11.31 14.66
N PHE A 116 10.20 -12.03 14.13
CA PHE A 116 9.24 -11.50 13.16
C PHE A 116 7.89 -11.30 13.86
N VAL A 117 7.52 -10.05 14.07
CA VAL A 117 6.46 -9.62 14.99
C VAL A 117 5.27 -9.08 14.21
N GLU A 118 4.07 -9.45 14.62
CA GLU A 118 2.80 -8.96 14.07
C GLU A 118 2.69 -7.44 14.28
N ALA A 119 2.30 -6.70 13.23
CA ALA A 119 2.39 -5.24 13.21
C ALA A 119 1.29 -4.55 12.38
N ASP A 120 0.18 -5.22 12.05
CA ASP A 120 -0.91 -4.62 11.28
C ASP A 120 -1.44 -3.30 11.88
N GLU A 121 -1.51 -3.21 13.22
CA GLU A 121 -2.06 -2.04 13.91
C GLU A 121 -1.28 -0.73 13.65
N ILE A 122 -0.01 -0.82 13.25
CA ILE A 122 0.81 0.37 13.01
C ILE A 122 0.21 1.22 11.90
N ILE A 123 -0.01 0.63 10.73
CA ILE A 123 -0.50 1.36 9.56
C ILE A 123 -2.01 1.56 9.65
N ASP A 124 -2.75 0.56 10.14
CA ASP A 124 -4.20 0.65 10.33
C ASP A 124 -4.57 1.85 11.21
N SER A 125 -3.85 2.06 12.32
CA SER A 125 -4.12 3.19 13.21
C SER A 125 -3.84 4.56 12.59
N LEU A 126 -2.86 4.65 11.68
CA LEU A 126 -2.57 5.88 10.95
C LEU A 126 -3.67 6.20 9.94
N ARG A 127 -4.18 5.18 9.24
CA ARG A 127 -5.22 5.30 8.21
C ARG A 127 -6.62 5.61 8.77
N VAL A 128 -6.79 5.60 10.10
CA VAL A 128 -8.06 6.02 10.74
C VAL A 128 -8.33 7.49 10.48
N ILE A 129 -7.30 8.34 10.60
CA ILE A 129 -7.38 9.79 10.38
C ILE A 129 -6.98 10.07 8.93
N LYS A 130 -7.89 10.68 8.16
CA LYS A 130 -7.67 10.98 6.74
C LYS A 130 -7.11 12.38 6.60
N ASP A 131 -6.22 12.58 5.65
CA ASP A 131 -5.84 13.94 5.24
C ASP A 131 -6.87 14.56 4.30
N GLU A 132 -6.67 15.83 3.96
CA GLU A 132 -7.60 16.58 3.10
C GLU A 132 -7.69 16.00 1.68
N ASP A 133 -6.61 15.45 1.14
CA ASP A 133 -6.59 14.85 -0.20
C ASP A 133 -7.41 13.55 -0.22
N GLU A 134 -7.27 12.73 0.83
CA GLU A 134 -8.08 11.53 1.04
C GLU A 134 -9.56 11.86 1.24
N ILE A 135 -9.86 12.86 2.07
CA ILE A 135 -11.25 13.33 2.30
C ILE A 135 -11.85 13.83 0.99
N SER A 136 -11.10 14.61 0.21
CA SER A 136 -11.53 15.11 -1.09
C SER A 136 -11.83 13.96 -2.06
N SER A 137 -10.94 12.97 -2.11
CA SER A 137 -11.12 11.76 -2.94
C SER A 137 -12.36 10.96 -2.53
N ILE A 138 -12.59 10.78 -1.23
CA ILE A 138 -13.78 10.09 -0.70
C ILE A 138 -15.06 10.87 -1.05
N LYS A 139 -15.08 12.19 -0.87
CA LYS A 139 -16.23 13.04 -1.23
C LYS A 139 -16.57 12.92 -2.72
N LYS A 140 -15.56 12.93 -3.59
CA LYS A 140 -15.74 12.74 -5.04
C LYS A 140 -16.32 11.36 -5.34
N ALA A 141 -15.83 10.30 -4.68
CA ALA A 141 -16.38 8.96 -4.84
C ALA A 141 -17.87 8.90 -4.43
N CYS A 142 -18.24 9.49 -3.28
CA CYS A 142 -19.63 9.60 -2.84
C CYS A 142 -20.50 10.34 -3.86
N GLN A 143 -20.04 11.48 -4.40
CA GLN A 143 -20.79 12.24 -5.41
C GLN A 143 -21.06 11.43 -6.69
N ILE A 144 -20.09 10.61 -7.13
CA ILE A 144 -20.27 9.71 -8.28
C ILE A 144 -21.29 8.62 -7.94
N THR A 145 -21.24 8.05 -6.73
CA THR A 145 -22.22 7.05 -6.26
C THR A 145 -23.63 7.63 -6.15
N ASP A 146 -23.79 8.84 -5.62
CA ASP A 146 -25.08 9.51 -5.52
C ASP A 146 -25.67 9.77 -6.91
N SER A 147 -24.84 10.24 -7.85
CA SER A 147 -25.25 10.47 -9.24
C SER A 147 -25.62 9.16 -9.96
N CYS A 148 -24.92 8.06 -9.66
CA CYS A 148 -25.28 6.73 -10.15
C CYS A 148 -26.64 6.30 -9.62
N PHE A 149 -26.89 6.51 -8.33
CA PHE A 149 -28.15 6.17 -7.68
C PHE A 149 -29.33 6.97 -8.27
N GLU A 150 -29.18 8.28 -8.47
CA GLU A 150 -30.19 9.12 -9.13
C GLU A 150 -30.53 8.64 -10.55
N MET A 151 -29.53 8.20 -11.30
CA MET A 151 -29.73 7.60 -12.63
C MET A 151 -30.48 6.27 -12.54
N LEU A 152 -30.13 5.42 -11.57
CA LEU A 152 -30.78 4.12 -11.37
C LEU A 152 -32.26 4.24 -11.03
N LEU A 153 -32.66 5.24 -10.24
CA LEU A 153 -34.08 5.49 -9.91
C LEU A 153 -34.95 5.65 -11.17
N LYS A 154 -34.38 6.15 -12.27
CA LYS A 154 -35.07 6.31 -13.56
C LYS A 154 -34.96 5.06 -14.45
N TYR A 155 -33.97 4.21 -14.21
CA TYR A 155 -33.67 3.02 -15.01
C TYR A 155 -34.45 1.78 -14.53
N ILE A 156 -34.59 1.60 -13.21
CA ILE A 156 -35.19 0.41 -12.62
C ILE A 156 -36.70 0.38 -12.86
N LYS A 157 -37.18 -0.73 -13.43
CA LYS A 157 -38.60 -0.99 -13.71
C LYS A 157 -38.89 -2.51 -13.71
N PRO A 158 -40.16 -2.92 -13.53
CA PRO A 158 -40.53 -4.33 -13.63
C PRO A 158 -40.04 -4.97 -14.94
N GLY A 159 -39.55 -6.21 -14.85
CA GLY A 159 -38.98 -6.94 -15.98
C GLY A 159 -37.45 -6.84 -16.11
N LEU A 160 -36.77 -6.04 -15.29
CA LEU A 160 -35.31 -6.05 -15.18
C LEU A 160 -34.84 -7.07 -14.15
N THR A 161 -33.74 -7.76 -14.46
CA THR A 161 -33.03 -8.63 -13.52
C THR A 161 -32.02 -7.84 -12.70
N GLU A 162 -31.72 -8.30 -11.49
CA GLU A 162 -30.66 -7.70 -10.65
C GLU A 162 -29.32 -7.63 -11.37
N LYS A 163 -28.99 -8.63 -12.21
CA LYS A 163 -27.76 -8.65 -13.02
C LYS A 163 -27.72 -7.52 -14.06
N GLN A 164 -28.86 -7.18 -14.66
CA GLN A 164 -28.94 -6.04 -15.59
C GLN A 164 -28.72 -4.71 -14.87
N ILE A 165 -29.27 -4.57 -13.66
CA ILE A 165 -29.08 -3.39 -12.81
C ILE A 165 -27.60 -3.27 -12.40
N ALA A 166 -26.99 -4.35 -11.90
CA ALA A 166 -25.58 -4.38 -11.53
C ALA A 166 -24.65 -4.03 -12.70
N ARG A 167 -24.95 -4.54 -13.91
CA ARG A 167 -24.20 -4.17 -15.11
C ARG A 167 -24.32 -2.67 -15.40
N LYS A 168 -25.51 -2.10 -15.24
CA LYS A 168 -25.73 -0.66 -15.48
C LYS A 168 -24.96 0.22 -14.50
N ILE A 169 -24.87 -0.19 -13.23
CA ILE A 169 -24.01 0.46 -12.22
C ILE A 169 -22.55 0.41 -12.66
N HIS A 170 -22.07 -0.77 -13.06
CA HIS A 170 -20.69 -0.95 -13.50
C HIS A 170 -20.33 -0.09 -14.72
N GLU A 171 -21.19 -0.06 -15.75
CA GLU A 171 -21.06 0.81 -16.91
C GLU A 171 -20.96 2.28 -16.49
N TYR A 172 -21.84 2.73 -15.59
CA TYR A 172 -21.83 4.11 -15.10
C TYR A 172 -20.52 4.45 -14.39
N TYR A 173 -20.00 3.57 -13.55
CA TYR A 173 -18.74 3.82 -12.87
C TYR A 173 -17.58 3.90 -13.86
N LEU A 174 -17.44 2.99 -14.82
CA LEU A 174 -16.39 3.08 -15.84
C LEU A 174 -16.39 4.44 -16.56
N ASP A 175 -17.56 4.92 -16.98
CA ASP A 175 -17.70 6.18 -17.71
C ASP A 175 -17.35 7.42 -16.86
N ASN A 176 -17.46 7.33 -15.53
CA ASN A 176 -17.39 8.49 -14.63
C ASN A 176 -16.22 8.45 -13.63
N SER A 177 -15.58 7.29 -13.43
CA SER A 177 -14.42 7.13 -12.54
C SER A 177 -13.08 7.20 -13.28
N GLU A 178 -13.03 6.89 -14.58
CA GLU A 178 -11.78 6.81 -15.37
C GLU A 178 -11.32 8.14 -15.99
N ARG A 179 -11.46 9.28 -15.30
CA ARG A 179 -10.53 10.39 -15.56
C ARG A 179 -9.33 10.23 -14.65
N ARG A 180 -8.36 9.43 -15.12
CA ARG A 180 -6.98 9.43 -14.65
C ARG A 180 -6.59 10.88 -14.38
N ILE A 181 -6.40 11.20 -13.11
CA ILE A 181 -5.62 12.35 -12.70
C ILE A 181 -4.20 11.96 -13.10
N ILE A 182 -3.78 12.41 -14.28
CA ILE A 182 -2.39 12.43 -14.73
C ILE A 182 -1.80 13.73 -14.17
#